data_AF-A0A936L9C5-F1
#
_entry.id   AF-A0A936L9C5-F1
#
_cell.length_a   1.000
_cell.length_b   1.000
_cell.length_c   1.000
_cell.angle_alpha   90.00
_cell.angle_beta   90.00
_cell.angle_gamma   90.00
#
_symmetry.space_group_name_H-M   'P 1'
#
loop_
_entity.id
_entity.type
_entity.pdbx_description
1 polymer ?
#
loop_
_entity_poly.entity_id
_entity_poly.type
_entity_poly.pdbx_seq_one_letter_code
_entity_poly.pdbx_strand_id
1 'polypeptide(L)'
;MFDQKSSEGGGSPRNTFWALILFVGLLVGVFFMARLVFRLLYFLGPVILIAALILDHKVFLDYISWLRKIFKRDTLMGVAAIVLSVLGYPIVSAILLGRALMRRQVKTLQRDQERRAKGELTDFEELESRQFPTIPPLFREEKKEREGDDLV
;
A
#
# COMPACT_ATOMS: atom_id res chain seq x y z
N MET A 1 -25.61 -1.48 -50.15
CA MET A 1 -25.09 -2.77 -50.63
C MET A 1 -23.66 -2.87 -50.12
N PHE A 2 -23.43 -3.62 -49.05
CA PHE A 2 -22.10 -3.72 -48.42
C PHE A 2 -21.42 -4.98 -48.92
N ASP A 3 -20.33 -4.79 -49.66
CA ASP A 3 -19.50 -5.85 -50.20
C ASP A 3 -18.65 -6.44 -49.05
N GLN A 4 -18.97 -7.67 -48.68
CA GLN A 4 -18.29 -8.39 -47.61
C GLN A 4 -17.11 -9.15 -48.23
N LYS A 5 -15.95 -8.49 -48.27
CA LYS A 5 -14.70 -9.11 -48.71
C LYS A 5 -14.32 -10.23 -47.74
N SER A 6 -14.64 -11.47 -48.08
CA SER A 6 -14.20 -12.67 -47.38
C SER A 6 -12.68 -12.75 -47.41
N SER A 7 -12.04 -12.59 -46.25
CA SER A 7 -10.64 -12.92 -46.07
C SER A 7 -10.52 -14.44 -46.12
N GLU A 8 -10.28 -14.99 -47.32
CA GLU A 8 -9.76 -16.35 -47.46
C GLU A 8 -8.34 -16.37 -46.89
N GLY A 9 -8.24 -16.78 -45.63
CA GLY A 9 -6.98 -17.05 -44.93
C GLY A 9 -6.32 -18.32 -45.46
N GLY A 10 -5.77 -18.26 -46.66
CA GLY A 10 -4.90 -19.28 -47.24
C GLY A 10 -3.51 -19.27 -46.60
N GLY A 11 -3.42 -19.55 -45.30
CA GLY A 11 -2.14 -19.75 -44.62
C GLY A 11 -1.46 -21.00 -45.17
N SER A 12 -0.33 -20.83 -45.88
CA SER A 12 0.47 -21.98 -46.34
C SER A 12 0.82 -22.88 -45.15
N PRO A 13 0.72 -24.23 -45.26
CA PRO A 13 1.00 -25.14 -44.14
C PRO A 13 2.34 -24.86 -43.45
N ARG A 14 3.35 -24.48 -44.22
CA ARG A 14 4.68 -24.04 -43.74
C ARG A 14 4.63 -22.83 -42.80
N ASN A 15 3.78 -21.84 -43.07
CA ASN A 15 3.64 -20.67 -42.20
C ASN A 15 2.96 -21.03 -40.87
N THR A 16 2.02 -21.98 -40.90
CA THR A 16 1.41 -22.54 -39.68
C THR A 16 2.43 -23.28 -38.83
N PHE A 17 3.32 -24.07 -39.45
CA PHE A 17 4.44 -24.69 -38.72
C PHE A 17 5.37 -23.66 -38.09
N TRP A 18 5.78 -22.62 -38.82
CA TRP A 18 6.61 -21.55 -38.26
C TRP A 18 5.91 -20.79 -37.11
N ALA A 19 4.63 -20.48 -37.26
CA ALA A 19 3.84 -19.85 -36.20
C ALA A 19 3.75 -20.74 -34.95
N LEU A 20 3.61 -22.06 -35.13
CA LEU A 20 3.61 -23.02 -34.03
C LEU A 20 4.96 -23.08 -33.33
N ILE A 21 6.07 -23.13 -34.07
CA ILE A 21 7.42 -23.08 -33.48
C ILE A 21 7.62 -21.79 -32.68
N LEU A 22 7.23 -20.64 -33.23
CA LEU A 22 7.36 -19.35 -32.54
C LEU A 22 6.50 -19.30 -31.28
N PHE A 23 5.27 -19.81 -31.35
CA PHE A 23 4.38 -19.90 -30.20
C PHE A 23 4.98 -20.79 -29.10
N VAL A 24 5.46 -21.99 -29.46
CA VAL A 24 6.13 -22.89 -28.51
C VAL A 24 7.38 -22.23 -27.92
N GLY A 25 8.19 -21.56 -28.75
CA GLY A 25 9.35 -20.80 -28.29
C GLY A 25 9.00 -19.70 -27.29
N LEU A 26 7.92 -18.95 -27.56
CA LEU A 26 7.39 -17.95 -26.64
C LEU A 26 6.95 -18.59 -25.31
N LEU A 27 6.22 -19.71 -25.35
CA LEU A 27 5.79 -20.42 -24.14
C LEU A 27 6.99 -20.90 -23.31
N VAL A 28 8.02 -21.44 -23.96
CA VAL A 28 9.27 -21.84 -23.30
C VAL A 28 9.94 -20.62 -22.67
N GLY A 29 10.04 -19.51 -23.38
CA GLY A 29 10.60 -18.26 -22.85
C GLY A 29 9.86 -17.77 -21.60
N VAL A 30 8.53 -17.70 -21.66
CA VAL A 30 7.68 -17.32 -20.52
C VAL A 30 7.83 -18.32 -19.37
N PHE A 31 7.95 -19.62 -19.66
CA PHE A 31 8.15 -20.65 -18.64
C PHE A 31 9.47 -20.47 -17.89
N PHE A 32 10.58 -20.19 -18.59
CA PHE A 32 11.86 -19.91 -17.94
C PHE A 32 11.82 -18.64 -17.10
N MET A 33 11.14 -17.59 -17.59
CA MET A 33 10.97 -16.35 -16.85
C MET A 33 10.14 -16.56 -15.58
N ALA A 34 9.00 -17.27 -15.71
CA ALA A 34 8.18 -17.65 -14.58
C ALA A 34 9.00 -18.47 -13.59
N ARG A 35 9.75 -19.48 -14.03
CA ARG A 35 10.62 -20.30 -13.18
C ARG A 35 11.62 -19.45 -12.39
N LEU A 36 12.23 -18.45 -13.02
CA LEU A 36 13.14 -17.52 -12.35
C LEU A 36 12.42 -16.73 -11.26
N VAL A 37 11.29 -16.11 -11.60
CA VAL A 37 10.47 -15.33 -10.67
C VAL A 37 10.03 -16.21 -9.49
N PHE A 38 9.48 -17.40 -9.76
CA PHE A 38 9.07 -18.34 -8.72
C PHE A 38 10.24 -18.79 -7.85
N ARG A 39 11.45 -18.97 -8.41
CA ARG A 39 12.64 -19.32 -7.64
C ARG A 39 13.01 -18.22 -6.64
N LEU A 40 13.01 -16.97 -7.09
CA LEU A 40 13.25 -15.81 -6.23
C LEU A 40 12.15 -15.68 -5.18
N LEU A 41 10.89 -15.82 -5.60
CA LEU A 41 9.75 -15.67 -4.72
C LEU A 41 9.68 -16.78 -3.67
N TYR A 42 10.11 -18.00 -4.00
CA TYR A 42 10.21 -19.11 -3.05
C TYR A 42 11.30 -18.85 -2.00
N PHE A 43 12.47 -18.37 -2.44
CA PHE A 43 13.58 -18.02 -1.56
C PHE A 43 13.26 -16.82 -0.65
N LEU A 44 12.66 -15.76 -1.20
CA LEU A 44 12.23 -14.57 -0.44
C LEU A 44 10.92 -14.80 0.31
N GLY A 45 10.10 -15.76 -0.09
CA GLY A 45 8.76 -16.02 0.44
C GLY A 45 8.67 -16.08 1.96
N PRO A 46 9.53 -16.81 2.69
CA PRO A 46 9.51 -16.77 4.15
C PRO A 46 9.78 -15.37 4.72
N VAL A 47 10.73 -14.63 4.15
CA VAL A 47 11.05 -13.25 4.56
C VAL A 47 9.86 -12.31 4.27
N ILE A 48 9.25 -12.42 3.09
CA ILE A 48 8.06 -11.65 2.69
C ILE A 48 6.89 -11.93 3.63
N LEU A 49 6.66 -13.20 3.99
CA LEU A 49 5.58 -13.60 4.88
C LEU A 49 5.79 -13.02 6.29
N ILE A 50 7.01 -13.08 6.82
CA ILE A 50 7.37 -12.46 8.10
C ILE A 50 7.17 -10.94 8.02
N ALA A 51 7.64 -10.29 6.94
CA ALA A 51 7.46 -8.85 6.74
C ALA A 51 5.97 -8.45 6.72
N ALA A 52 5.11 -9.24 6.06
CA ALA A 52 3.66 -9.02 6.06
C ALA A 52 3.08 -9.13 7.48
N LEU A 53 3.54 -10.11 8.26
CA LEU A 53 3.11 -10.32 9.65
C LEU A 53 3.48 -9.15 10.57
N ILE A 54 4.71 -8.64 10.43
CA ILE A 54 5.21 -7.50 11.20
C ILE A 54 4.44 -6.22 10.82
N LEU A 55 4.15 -6.03 9.53
CA LEU A 55 3.52 -4.81 9.03
C LEU A 55 2.04 -4.71 9.41
N ASP A 56 1.28 -5.79 9.26
CA ASP A 56 -0.10 -5.89 9.76
C ASP A 56 -0.55 -7.34 9.94
N HIS A 57 -0.36 -7.90 11.15
CA HIS A 57 -0.78 -9.26 11.49
C HIS A 57 -2.26 -9.54 11.22
N LYS A 58 -3.12 -8.51 11.20
CA LYS A 58 -4.55 -8.67 10.90
C LYS A 58 -4.78 -9.16 9.48
N VAL A 59 -3.91 -8.83 8.53
CA VAL A 59 -4.05 -9.29 7.14
C VAL A 59 -3.87 -10.81 7.06
N PHE A 60 -2.94 -11.36 7.83
CA PHE A 60 -2.77 -12.80 7.93
C PHE A 60 -3.97 -13.46 8.61
N LEU A 61 -4.46 -12.90 9.72
CA LEU A 61 -5.65 -13.43 10.41
C LEU A 61 -6.91 -13.38 9.53
N ASP A 62 -7.10 -12.29 8.77
CA ASP A 62 -8.20 -12.13 7.82
C ASP A 62 -8.13 -13.22 6.72
N TYR A 63 -6.93 -13.53 6.24
CA TYR A 63 -6.71 -14.60 5.28
C TYR A 63 -7.01 -15.99 5.86
N ILE A 64 -6.55 -16.30 7.07
CA ILE A 64 -6.89 -17.57 7.74
C ILE A 64 -8.40 -17.67 8.03
N SER A 65 -9.03 -16.56 8.42
CA SER A 65 -10.48 -16.48 8.60
C SER A 65 -11.22 -16.75 7.28
N TRP A 66 -10.74 -16.21 6.17
CA TRP A 66 -11.27 -16.48 4.83
C TRP A 66 -11.13 -17.96 4.43
N LEU A 67 -9.98 -18.59 4.69
CA LEU A 67 -9.77 -20.03 4.50
C LEU A 67 -10.79 -20.86 5.27
N ARG A 68 -10.98 -20.56 6.56
CA ARG A 68 -11.96 -21.24 7.42
C ARG A 68 -13.39 -21.06 6.90
N LYS A 69 -13.74 -19.87 6.40
CA LYS A 69 -15.08 -19.62 5.82
C LYS A 69 -15.31 -20.45 4.56
N ILE A 70 -14.31 -20.59 3.69
CA ILE A 70 -14.41 -21.47 2.51
C ILE A 70 -14.60 -22.91 2.96
N PHE A 71 -13.75 -23.39 3.87
CA PHE A 71 -13.80 -24.76 4.37
C PHE A 71 -15.15 -25.13 5.01
N LYS A 72 -15.76 -24.19 5.75
CA LYS A 72 -17.09 -24.37 6.34
C LYS A 72 -18.23 -24.33 5.32
N ARG A 73 -18.08 -23.62 4.21
CA ARG A 73 -19.10 -23.52 3.15
C ARG A 73 -19.05 -24.72 2.23
N ASP A 74 -17.84 -25.13 1.85
CA ASP A 74 -17.57 -26.24 0.96
C ASP A 74 -16.22 -26.86 1.36
N THR A 75 -16.27 -28.07 1.91
CA THR A 75 -15.09 -28.76 2.40
C THR A 75 -14.11 -29.10 1.28
N LEU A 76 -14.60 -29.48 0.09
CA LEU A 76 -13.75 -29.83 -1.05
C LEU A 76 -13.00 -28.58 -1.54
N MET A 77 -13.71 -27.46 -1.73
CA MET A 77 -13.06 -26.19 -2.07
C MET A 77 -12.11 -25.71 -0.96
N GLY A 78 -12.45 -25.94 0.31
CA GLY A 78 -11.59 -25.57 1.43
C GLY A 78 -10.26 -26.31 1.43
N VAL A 79 -10.29 -27.64 1.23
CA VAL A 79 -9.08 -28.45 1.11
C VAL A 79 -8.27 -28.02 -0.10
N ALA A 80 -8.92 -27.84 -1.26
CA ALA A 80 -8.24 -27.37 -2.47
C ALA A 80 -7.56 -26.01 -2.24
N ALA A 81 -8.24 -25.07 -1.57
CA ALA A 81 -7.68 -23.76 -1.25
C ALA A 81 -6.46 -23.87 -0.31
N ILE A 82 -6.50 -24.73 0.72
CA ILE A 82 -5.37 -24.95 1.63
C ILE A 82 -4.18 -25.54 0.87
N VAL A 83 -4.40 -26.61 0.08
CA VAL A 83 -3.33 -27.25 -0.71
C VAL A 83 -2.72 -26.26 -1.70
N LEU A 84 -3.55 -25.52 -2.43
CA LEU A 84 -3.08 -24.49 -3.36
C LEU A 84 -2.30 -23.39 -2.65
N SER A 85 -2.66 -23.06 -1.41
CA SER A 85 -1.97 -22.04 -0.63
C SER A 85 -0.62 -22.49 -0.10
N VAL A 86 -0.48 -23.78 0.25
CA VAL A 86 0.81 -24.36 0.65
C VAL A 86 1.73 -24.48 -0.55
N LEU A 87 1.25 -25.00 -1.68
CA LEU A 87 2.04 -25.12 -2.91
C LEU A 87 2.36 -23.76 -3.53
N GLY A 88 1.40 -22.84 -3.47
CA GLY A 88 1.48 -21.47 -3.96
C GLY A 88 1.92 -20.45 -2.91
N TYR A 89 2.49 -20.88 -1.78
CA TYR A 89 2.84 -19.98 -0.67
C TYR A 89 3.68 -18.77 -1.09
N PRO A 90 4.65 -18.83 -2.03
CA PRO A 90 5.42 -17.64 -2.38
C PRO A 90 4.54 -16.56 -2.99
N ILE A 91 3.56 -16.94 -3.83
CA ILE A 91 2.59 -15.99 -4.37
C ILE A 91 1.68 -15.47 -3.26
N VAL A 92 1.17 -16.36 -2.40
CA VAL A 92 0.29 -15.98 -1.29
C VAL A 92 0.97 -14.97 -0.36
N SER A 93 2.25 -15.20 -0.02
CA SER A 93 3.05 -14.29 0.80
C SER A 93 3.21 -12.92 0.14
N ALA A 94 3.49 -12.86 -1.15
CA ALA A 94 3.61 -11.60 -1.89
C ALA A 94 2.29 -10.81 -1.90
N ILE A 95 1.15 -11.50 -2.11
CA ILE A 95 -0.18 -10.91 -2.05
C ILE A 95 -0.48 -10.39 -0.63
N LEU A 96 -0.16 -11.16 0.41
CA LEU A 96 -0.32 -10.77 1.82
C LEU A 96 0.48 -9.50 2.14
N LEU A 97 1.74 -9.45 1.73
CA LEU A 97 2.58 -8.26 1.90
C LEU A 97 1.98 -7.05 1.17
N GLY A 98 1.58 -7.22 -0.09
CA GLY A 98 0.94 -6.16 -0.86
C GLY A 98 -0.32 -5.61 -0.17
N ARG A 99 -1.19 -6.49 0.33
CA ARG A 99 -2.38 -6.08 1.10
C ARG A 99 -2.02 -5.37 2.41
N ALA A 100 -0.98 -5.82 3.10
CA ALA A 100 -0.50 -5.18 4.31
C ALA A 100 0.02 -3.76 4.03
N LEU A 101 0.84 -3.59 2.98
CA LEU A 101 1.36 -2.29 2.56
C LEU A 101 0.22 -1.33 2.19
N MET A 102 -0.79 -1.78 1.45
CA MET A 102 -1.96 -0.97 1.11
C MET A 102 -2.75 -0.56 2.36
N ARG A 103 -3.02 -1.49 3.29
CA ARG A 103 -3.71 -1.16 4.54
C ARG A 103 -2.94 -0.15 5.39
N ARG A 104 -1.61 -0.26 5.44
CA ARG A 104 -0.77 0.71 6.17
C ARG A 104 -0.94 2.12 5.59
N GLN A 105 -0.91 2.26 4.27
CA GLN A 105 -1.11 3.55 3.60
C GLN A 105 -2.53 4.13 3.83
N VAL A 106 -3.56 3.28 3.79
CA VAL A 106 -4.93 3.74 4.06
C VAL A 106 -5.09 4.18 5.52
N LYS A 107 -4.49 3.47 6.48
CA LYS A 107 -4.54 3.84 7.90
C LYS A 107 -3.84 5.16 8.19
N THR A 108 -2.73 5.48 7.51
CA THR A 108 -2.07 6.78 7.68
C THR A 108 -2.96 7.91 7.17
N LEU A 109 -3.55 7.75 5.99
CA LEU A 109 -4.48 8.75 5.44
C LEU A 109 -5.73 8.95 6.31
N GLN A 110 -6.31 7.86 6.82
CA GLN A 110 -7.45 7.94 7.74
C GLN A 110 -7.06 8.61 9.05
N ARG A 111 -5.87 8.31 9.61
CA ARG A 111 -5.38 8.99 10.81
C ARG A 111 -5.13 10.48 10.58
N ASP A 112 -4.60 10.86 9.42
CA ASP A 112 -4.37 12.26 9.09
C ASP A 112 -5.70 13.01 8.89
N GLN A 113 -6.70 12.36 8.29
CA GLN A 113 -8.05 12.91 8.19
C GLN A 113 -8.76 12.98 9.53
N GLU A 114 -8.67 11.95 10.37
CA GLU A 114 -9.22 11.96 11.73
C GLU A 114 -8.53 13.01 12.60
N ARG A 115 -7.22 13.22 12.46
CA ARG A 115 -6.48 14.32 13.12
C ARG A 115 -6.98 15.68 12.66
N ARG A 116 -7.20 15.86 11.35
CA ARG A 116 -7.77 17.09 10.78
C ARG A 116 -9.23 17.31 11.19
N ALA A 117 -10.02 16.24 11.28
CA ALA A 117 -11.46 16.28 11.58
C ALA A 117 -11.73 16.42 13.09
N LYS A 118 -10.88 15.86 13.96
CA LYS A 118 -10.98 15.99 15.42
C LYS A 118 -10.38 17.29 15.97
N GLY A 119 -9.78 18.12 15.12
CA GLY A 119 -9.45 19.51 15.45
C GLY A 119 -8.59 19.68 16.71
N GLU A 120 -7.61 18.81 16.93
CA GLU A 120 -6.82 18.83 18.17
C GLU A 120 -5.31 18.95 17.88
N LEU A 121 -4.83 20.16 18.16
CA LEU A 121 -3.48 20.61 18.48
C LEU A 121 -2.42 20.47 17.38
N THR A 122 -2.36 21.52 16.56
CA THR A 122 -1.16 22.12 15.97
C THR A 122 0.15 21.51 16.48
N ASP A 123 0.82 20.70 15.66
CA ASP A 123 2.28 20.64 15.71
C ASP A 123 2.72 22.08 15.41
N PHE A 124 3.25 22.76 16.42
CA PHE A 124 3.88 24.05 16.22
C PHE A 124 4.92 23.84 15.12
N GLU A 125 4.68 24.43 13.95
CA GLU A 125 5.78 24.82 13.09
C GLU A 125 6.64 25.70 13.99
N GLU A 126 7.76 25.17 14.49
CA GLU A 126 8.74 25.93 15.25
C GLU A 126 9.18 27.06 14.31
N LEU A 127 8.54 28.22 14.44
CA LEU A 127 9.00 29.44 13.82
C LEU A 127 10.37 29.68 14.43
N GLU A 128 11.41 29.34 13.67
CA GLU A 128 12.81 29.65 13.94
C GLU A 128 12.83 31.05 14.53
N SER A 129 13.23 31.15 15.80
CA SER A 129 12.98 32.29 16.68
C SER A 129 13.52 33.57 16.05
N ARG A 130 12.71 34.23 15.22
CA ARG A 130 13.01 35.57 14.72
C ARG A 130 12.88 36.48 15.92
N GLN A 131 14.05 36.85 16.42
CA GLN A 131 14.34 37.93 17.36
C GLN A 131 13.14 38.88 17.51
N PHE A 132 12.42 38.75 18.64
CA PHE A 132 11.31 39.62 18.97
C PHE A 132 11.82 41.07 18.89
N PRO A 133 11.19 41.97 18.12
CA PRO A 133 11.55 43.38 18.14
C PRO A 133 11.27 43.92 19.55
N THR A 134 12.31 44.40 20.23
CA THR A 134 12.19 45.06 21.53
C THR A 134 11.26 46.25 21.37
N ILE A 135 10.11 46.21 22.05
CA ILE A 135 9.14 47.30 22.07
C ILE A 135 9.80 48.48 22.80
N PRO A 136 9.99 49.66 22.16
CA PRO A 136 10.46 50.84 22.87
C PRO A 136 9.39 51.26 23.89
N PRO A 137 9.76 51.62 25.12
CA PRO A 137 8.79 52.00 26.15
C PRO A 137 8.01 53.22 25.68
N LEU A 138 6.69 53.05 25.49
CA LEU A 138 5.79 54.15 25.22
C LEU A 138 5.66 54.98 26.50
N PHE A 139 6.24 56.18 26.43
CA PHE A 139 6.02 57.34 27.30
C PHE A 139 5.80 57.03 28.79
N ARG A 140 6.88 57.18 29.56
CA ARG A 140 6.81 57.32 31.01
C ARG A 140 6.01 58.58 31.34
N GLU A 141 4.76 58.43 31.76
CA GLU A 141 4.01 59.53 32.37
C GLU A 141 4.78 60.00 33.61
N GLU A 142 5.21 61.25 33.59
CA GLU A 142 5.59 61.98 34.79
C GLU A 142 4.38 62.02 35.71
N LYS A 143 4.40 61.22 36.78
CA LYS A 143 3.57 61.48 37.94
C LYS A 143 3.97 62.85 38.48
N LYS A 144 3.19 63.88 38.14
CA LYS A 144 3.12 65.11 38.93
C LYS A 144 2.73 64.72 40.34
N GLU A 145 3.70 64.80 41.22
CA GLU A 145 3.54 64.77 42.67
C GLU A 145 2.54 65.87 43.04
N ARG A 146 1.35 65.45 43.49
CA ARG A 146 0.37 66.35 44.07
C ARG A 146 0.89 66.71 45.45
N GLU A 147 1.49 67.88 45.54
CA GLU A 147 1.64 68.66 46.76
C GLU A 147 0.24 68.94 47.33
N GLY A 148 -0.11 68.20 48.38
CA GLY A 148 -1.15 68.50 49.37
C GLY A 148 -0.51 68.09 50.69
N ASP A 149 -0.12 68.99 51.58
CA ASP A 149 -0.88 70.04 52.26
C ASP A 149 -1.91 69.44 53.24
N ASP A 150 -1.36 68.88 54.31
CA ASP A 150 -2.03 68.64 55.59
C ASP A 150 -0.98 68.70 56.71
N LEU A 151 -0.57 69.94 57.03
CA LEU A 151 -0.08 70.31 58.35
C LEU A 151 -1.01 71.37 58.96
N VAL A 152 -1.55 71.01 60.14
CA VAL A 152 -2.28 71.80 61.15
C VAL A 152 -3.79 71.93 60.99
#